data_AF-A0A963VAZ7-F1
#
_entry.id   AF-A0A963VAZ7-F1
#
_cell.length_a   1.000
_cell.length_b   1.000
_cell.length_c   1.000
_cell.angle_alpha   90.00
_cell.angle_beta   90.00
_cell.angle_gamma   90.00
#
_symmetry.space_group_name_H-M   'P 1'
#
loop_
_entity.id
_entity.type
_entity.pdbx_description
1 polymer ?
#
loop_
_entity_poly.entity_id
_entity_poly.type
_entity_poly.pdbx_seq_one_letter_code
_entity_poly.pdbx_strand_id
1 'polypeptide(L)'
;FTTYERVQLRDLVVIKSSGKREDFDRGKLERSIRIAMQKRPIEPERIDQMISGIVRRLESLGDTDIPSKTIGEIVMETLARIDTVAYVRFASVYKNFQAADDFDKFVSELRPAAPADE
;
A
#
# COMPACT_ATOMS: atom_id res chain seq x y z
N PHE A 1 -36.37 18.43 8.68
CA PHE A 1 -35.54 18.38 7.47
C PHE A 1 -34.24 17.68 7.82
N THR A 2 -34.17 16.37 7.62
CA THR A 2 -32.91 15.62 7.70
C THR A 2 -32.22 15.80 6.36
N THR A 3 -31.22 16.67 6.31
CA THR A 3 -30.35 16.82 5.16
C THR A 3 -29.64 15.48 4.98
N TYR A 4 -30.00 14.74 3.94
CA TYR A 4 -29.22 13.61 3.48
C TYR A 4 -27.85 14.19 3.11
N GLU A 5 -26.87 13.95 3.97
CA GLU A 5 -25.46 14.12 3.70
C GLU A 5 -25.18 13.24 2.49
N ARG A 6 -25.31 13.81 1.29
CA ARG A 6 -24.82 13.18 0.07
C ARG A 6 -23.34 12.98 0.35
N VAL A 7 -22.92 11.74 0.59
CA VAL A 7 -21.51 11.36 0.62
C VAL A 7 -20.97 11.76 -0.75
N GLN A 8 -20.40 12.95 -0.81
CA GLN A 8 -19.67 13.40 -1.97
C GLN A 8 -18.48 12.45 -2.02
N LEU A 9 -18.49 11.52 -2.99
CA LEU A 9 -17.30 10.78 -3.37
C LEU A 9 -16.25 11.85 -3.62
N ARG A 10 -15.32 12.01 -2.67
CA ARG A 10 -14.23 12.97 -2.83
C ARG A 10 -13.36 12.38 -3.92
N ASP A 11 -13.25 13.08 -5.03
CA ASP A 11 -12.29 12.74 -6.08
C ASP A 11 -10.89 12.94 -5.50
N LEU A 12 -10.30 11.85 -5.01
CA LEU A 12 -8.94 11.86 -4.47
C LEU A 12 -7.97 12.14 -5.63
N VAL A 13 -7.04 13.06 -5.41
CA VAL A 13 -5.97 13.40 -6.34
C VAL A 13 -4.66 12.87 -5.78
N VAL A 14 -3.91 12.14 -6.58
CA VAL A 14 -2.60 11.60 -6.23
C VAL A 14 -1.50 12.56 -6.69
N ILE A 15 -0.69 13.01 -5.75
CA ILE A 15 0.53 13.78 -6.02
C ILE A 15 1.70 12.82 -6.15
N LYS A 16 2.22 12.64 -7.36
CA LYS A 16 3.39 11.76 -7.63
C LYS A 16 4.67 12.37 -7.09
N SER A 17 5.69 11.53 -6.92
CA SER A 17 7.05 11.96 -6.55
C SER A 17 7.65 13.02 -7.48
N SER A 18 7.23 13.04 -8.75
CA SER A 18 7.61 14.07 -9.74
C SER A 18 6.86 15.40 -9.60
N GLY A 19 5.90 15.51 -8.66
CA GLY A 19 4.99 16.64 -8.53
C GLY A 19 3.76 16.56 -9.44
N LYS A 20 3.68 15.58 -10.35
CA LYS A 20 2.53 15.39 -11.23
C LYS A 20 1.28 15.04 -10.41
N ARG A 21 0.16 15.67 -10.75
CA ARG A 21 -1.16 15.40 -10.19
C ARG A 21 -1.93 14.48 -11.14
N GLU A 22 -2.56 13.44 -10.61
CA GLU A 22 -3.48 12.58 -11.35
C GLU A 22 -4.62 12.11 -10.45
N ASP A 23 -5.78 11.81 -11.01
CA ASP A 23 -6.88 11.27 -10.22
C ASP A 23 -6.50 9.89 -9.65
N PHE A 24 -7.00 9.62 -8.44
CA PHE A 24 -6.82 8.33 -7.80
C PHE A 24 -7.54 7.24 -8.61
N ASP A 25 -6.74 6.29 -9.09
CA ASP A 25 -7.22 5.15 -9.84
C ASP A 25 -7.17 3.90 -8.96
N ARG A 26 -8.33 3.45 -8.50
CA ARG A 26 -8.48 2.22 -7.71
C ARG A 26 -7.94 0.99 -8.46
N GLY A 27 -8.09 0.94 -9.78
CA GLY A 27 -7.61 -0.17 -10.60
C GLY A 27 -6.08 -0.27 -10.62
N LYS A 28 -5.36 0.86 -10.58
CA LYS A 28 -3.90 0.86 -10.42
C LYS A 28 -3.49 0.28 -9.07
N LEU A 29 -4.16 0.69 -7.99
CA LEU A 29 -3.90 0.17 -6.63
C LEU A 29 -4.13 -1.34 -6.57
N GLU A 30 -5.29 -1.79 -7.05
CA GLU A 30 -5.66 -3.20 -7.09
C GLU A 30 -4.63 -4.03 -7.86
N ARG A 31 -4.27 -3.60 -9.07
CA ARG A 31 -3.27 -4.30 -9.90
C ARG A 31 -1.94 -4.45 -9.17
N SER A 32 -1.45 -3.39 -8.55
CA SER A 32 -0.19 -3.40 -7.81
C SER A 32 -0.22 -4.38 -6.63
N ILE A 33 -1.31 -4.38 -5.86
CA ILE A 33 -1.52 -5.30 -4.74
C ILE A 33 -1.62 -6.77 -5.23
N ARG A 34 -2.40 -7.02 -6.29
CA ARG A 34 -2.58 -8.37 -6.82
C ARG A 34 -1.27 -8.96 -7.35
N ILE A 35 -0.42 -8.15 -7.97
CA ILE A 35 0.92 -8.57 -8.41
C ILE A 35 1.76 -9.01 -7.20
N ALA A 36 1.77 -8.22 -6.12
CA ALA A 36 2.49 -8.59 -4.90
C ALA A 36 1.97 -9.91 -4.29
N MET A 37 0.66 -10.13 -4.36
CA MET A 37 -0.03 -11.30 -3.80
C MET A 37 -0.03 -12.55 -4.69
N GLN A 38 0.60 -12.51 -5.86
CA GLN A 38 0.55 -13.63 -6.80
C GLN A 38 1.16 -14.92 -6.19
N LYS A 39 0.46 -16.06 -6.34
CA LYS A 39 0.86 -17.37 -5.79
C LYS A 39 0.95 -17.38 -4.25
N ARG A 40 0.21 -16.52 -3.56
CA ARG A 40 0.03 -16.59 -2.10
C ARG A 40 -1.29 -17.30 -1.77
N PRO A 41 -1.37 -18.06 -0.68
CA PRO A 41 -2.58 -18.76 -0.27
C PRO A 41 -3.54 -17.78 0.43
N ILE A 42 -4.09 -16.83 -0.33
CA ILE A 42 -5.03 -15.82 0.17
C ILE A 42 -6.25 -15.79 -0.75
N GLU A 43 -7.43 -15.89 -0.13
CA GLU A 43 -8.70 -15.83 -0.84
C GLU A 43 -8.87 -14.49 -1.59
N PRO A 44 -9.35 -14.49 -2.86
CA PRO A 44 -9.56 -13.28 -3.64
C PRO A 44 -10.43 -12.23 -2.91
N GLU A 45 -11.45 -12.67 -2.21
CA GLU A 45 -12.37 -11.81 -1.46
C GLU A 45 -11.65 -11.06 -0.33
N ARG A 46 -10.66 -11.70 0.30
CA ARG A 46 -9.84 -11.06 1.34
C ARG A 46 -8.96 -9.95 0.75
N ILE A 47 -8.49 -10.13 -0.49
CA ILE A 47 -7.75 -9.08 -1.22
C ILE A 47 -8.69 -7.89 -1.51
N ASP A 48 -9.92 -8.16 -1.96
CA ASP A 48 -10.89 -7.11 -2.29
C ASP A 48 -11.34 -6.31 -1.05
N GLN A 49 -11.55 -7.00 0.08
CA GLN A 49 -11.82 -6.37 1.37
C GLN A 49 -10.65 -5.50 1.83
N MET A 50 -9.42 -5.99 1.70
CA MET A 50 -8.22 -5.24 2.02
C MET A 50 -8.09 -3.97 1.17
N ILE A 51 -8.27 -4.07 -0.15
CA ILE A 51 -8.24 -2.91 -1.06
C ILE A 51 -9.31 -1.90 -0.67
N SER A 52 -10.53 -2.36 -0.36
CA SER A 52 -11.63 -1.51 0.08
C SER A 52 -11.31 -0.81 1.41
N GLY A 53 -10.65 -1.49 2.33
CA GLY A 53 -10.17 -0.91 3.59
C GLY A 53 -9.11 0.17 3.37
N ILE A 54 -8.17 -0.06 2.44
CA ILE A 54 -7.16 0.94 2.07
C ILE A 54 -7.81 2.18 1.47
N VAL A 55 -8.75 2.03 0.53
CA VAL A 55 -9.48 3.16 -0.09
C VAL A 55 -10.25 3.95 0.97
N ARG A 56 -10.99 3.27 1.85
CA ARG A 56 -11.69 3.94 2.97
C ARG A 56 -10.73 4.70 3.89
N ARG A 57 -9.54 4.13 4.16
CA ARG A 57 -8.53 4.81 4.96
C ARG A 57 -8.05 6.09 4.27
N LEU A 58 -7.81 6.05 2.95
CA LEU A 58 -7.44 7.22 2.16
C LEU A 58 -8.54 8.30 2.20
N GLU A 59 -9.80 7.91 2.01
CA GLU A 59 -10.95 8.83 2.10
C GLU A 59 -11.07 9.45 3.51
N SER A 60 -10.81 8.66 4.56
CA SER A 60 -10.91 9.10 5.95
C SER A 60 -9.80 10.07 6.40
N LEU A 61 -8.71 10.21 5.63
CA LEU A 61 -7.67 11.19 5.91
C LEU A 61 -8.21 12.62 5.84
N GLY A 62 -9.31 12.85 5.13
CA GLY A 62 -9.90 14.18 4.99
C GLY A 62 -9.19 15.07 3.97
N ASP A 63 -8.12 14.57 3.34
CA ASP A 63 -7.36 15.27 2.31
C ASP A 63 -7.83 14.88 0.91
N THR A 64 -8.00 15.88 0.03
CA THR A 64 -8.24 15.64 -1.40
C THR A 64 -6.95 15.30 -2.13
N ASP A 65 -5.83 15.91 -1.73
CA ASP A 65 -4.52 15.73 -2.36
C ASP A 65 -3.65 14.78 -1.54
N ILE A 66 -3.48 13.55 -2.03
CA ILE A 66 -2.75 12.50 -1.34
C ILE A 66 -1.40 12.25 -2.03
N PRO A 67 -0.26 12.38 -1.32
CA PRO A 67 1.02 11.96 -1.86
C PRO A 67 1.03 10.47 -2.21
N SER A 68 1.60 10.09 -3.36
CA SER A 68 1.75 8.68 -3.73
C SER A 68 2.56 7.89 -2.70
N LYS A 69 3.44 8.58 -1.96
CA LYS A 69 4.20 8.02 -0.84
C LYS A 69 3.28 7.48 0.26
N THR A 70 2.30 8.26 0.67
CA THR A 70 1.31 7.90 1.70
C THR A 70 0.50 6.67 1.32
N ILE A 71 0.08 6.58 0.05
CA ILE A 71 -0.62 5.38 -0.46
C ILE A 71 0.27 4.15 -0.32
N GLY A 72 1.53 4.24 -0.75
CA GLY A 72 2.47 3.14 -0.65
C GLY A 72 2.78 2.72 0.79
N GLU A 73 2.88 3.67 1.72
CA GLU A 73 3.06 3.41 3.16
C GLU A 73 1.86 2.64 3.75
N ILE A 74 0.63 3.06 3.43
CA ILE A 74 -0.59 2.36 3.89
C ILE A 74 -0.64 0.94 3.31
N VAL A 75 -0.28 0.75 2.04
CA VAL A 75 -0.22 -0.59 1.44
C VAL A 75 0.84 -1.43 2.16
N MET A 76 2.05 -0.90 2.33
CA MET A 76 3.15 -1.59 3.01
C MET A 76 2.76 -2.03 4.43
N GLU A 77 2.16 -1.16 5.23
CA GLU A 77 1.67 -1.47 6.58
C GLU A 77 0.59 -2.57 6.56
N THR A 78 -0.26 -2.56 5.54
CA THR A 78 -1.32 -3.56 5.38
C THR A 78 -0.73 -4.92 4.98
N LEU A 79 0.20 -4.95 4.03
CA LEU A 79 0.86 -6.18 3.58
C LEU A 79 1.74 -6.79 4.65
N ALA A 80 2.47 -5.98 5.43
CA ALA A 80 3.34 -6.46 6.52
C ALA A 80 2.58 -7.30 7.56
N ARG A 81 1.29 -7.00 7.78
CA ARG A 81 0.41 -7.74 8.70
C ARG A 81 -0.22 -8.99 8.10
N ILE A 82 -0.26 -9.09 6.77
CA ILE A 82 -1.00 -10.13 6.06
C ILE A 82 -0.06 -11.20 5.52
N ASP A 83 0.99 -10.78 4.82
CA ASP A 83 1.93 -11.68 4.16
C ASP A 83 3.28 -11.00 3.92
N THR A 84 4.32 -11.51 4.60
CA THR A 84 5.68 -10.98 4.51
C THR A 84 6.26 -11.07 3.10
N VAL A 85 5.93 -12.12 2.32
CA VAL A 85 6.46 -12.29 0.97
C VAL A 85 5.87 -11.23 0.03
N ALA A 86 4.56 -11.01 0.10
CA ALA A 86 3.90 -9.97 -0.68
C ALA A 86 4.34 -8.56 -0.25
N TYR A 87 4.55 -8.34 1.05
CA TYR A 87 5.16 -7.12 1.56
C TYR A 87 6.52 -6.85 0.91
N VAL A 88 7.42 -7.84 0.91
CA VAL A 88 8.76 -7.71 0.31
C VAL A 88 8.68 -7.44 -1.20
N ARG A 89 7.77 -8.11 -1.92
CA ARG A 89 7.57 -7.89 -3.36
C ARG A 89 7.01 -6.51 -3.70
N PHE A 90 6.11 -5.99 -2.86
CA PHE A 90 5.62 -4.63 -3.05
C PHE A 90 6.73 -3.62 -2.72
N ALA A 91 7.49 -3.87 -1.65
CA ALA A 91 8.59 -3.03 -1.21
C ALA A 91 9.67 -2.87 -2.28
N SER A 92 10.00 -3.94 -3.02
CA SER A 92 11.04 -3.87 -4.06
C SER A 92 10.68 -2.88 -5.17
N VAL A 93 9.41 -2.81 -5.56
CA VAL A 93 8.92 -1.84 -6.54
C VAL A 93 8.80 -0.44 -5.91
N TYR A 94 8.22 -0.35 -4.72
CA TYR A 94 7.97 0.93 -4.06
C TYR A 94 9.25 1.68 -3.65
N LYS A 95 10.23 0.97 -3.10
CA LYS A 95 11.55 1.51 -2.73
C LYS A 95 12.53 1.53 -3.91
N ASN A 96 12.10 1.10 -5.10
CA ASN A 96 12.89 1.12 -6.33
C ASN A 96 14.26 0.43 -6.18
N PHE A 97 14.30 -0.79 -5.64
CA PHE A 97 15.55 -1.54 -5.46
C PHE A 97 16.27 -1.69 -6.79
N GLN A 98 17.51 -1.20 -6.86
CA GLN A 98 18.34 -1.26 -8.06
C GLN A 98 19.32 -2.44 -8.02
N ALA A 99 19.75 -2.83 -6.81
CA ALA A 99 20.77 -3.87 -6.61
C ALA A 99 20.39 -4.87 -5.52
N ALA A 100 21.10 -6.00 -5.49
CA ALA A 100 20.97 -6.99 -4.42
C ALA A 100 21.25 -6.37 -3.04
N ASP A 101 22.20 -5.44 -2.94
CA ASP A 101 22.52 -4.73 -1.69
C ASP A 101 21.33 -3.96 -1.10
N ASP A 102 20.44 -3.40 -1.94
CA ASP A 102 19.24 -2.70 -1.48
C ASP A 102 18.26 -3.68 -0.82
N PHE A 103 18.19 -4.89 -1.37
CA PHE A 103 17.38 -5.97 -0.83
C PHE A 103 17.98 -6.50 0.48
N ASP A 104 19.29 -6.72 0.54
CA ASP A 104 19.96 -7.22 1.74
C ASP A 104 19.83 -6.24 2.91
N LYS A 105 20.00 -4.93 2.66
CA LYS A 105 19.75 -3.89 3.67
C LYS A 105 18.30 -3.95 4.16
N PHE A 106 17.35 -4.02 3.23
CA PHE A 106 15.93 -4.05 3.58
C PHE A 106 15.54 -5.31 4.38
N VAL A 107 16.03 -6.49 3.99
CA VAL A 107 15.75 -7.73 4.73
C VAL A 107 16.44 -7.73 6.09
N SER A 108 17.61 -7.11 6.20
CA SER A 108 18.30 -6.94 7.49
C SER A 108 17.50 -6.09 8.47
N GLU A 109 16.80 -5.04 7.99
CA GLU A 109 15.86 -4.24 8.81
C GLU A 109 14.63 -5.05 9.28
N LEU A 110 14.24 -6.10 8.54
CA LEU A 110 13.09 -6.94 8.86
C LEU A 110 13.44 -8.14 9.74
N ARG A 111 14.72 -8.52 9.81
CA ARG A 111 15.16 -9.59 10.70
C ARG A 111 15.04 -9.09 12.14
N PRO A 112 14.31 -9.79 13.03
CA PRO A 112 14.43 -9.50 14.45
C PRO A 112 15.91 -9.64 14.82
N ALA A 113 16.41 -8.74 15.67
CA ALA A 113 17.78 -8.84 16.19
C ALA A 113 17.95 -10.28 16.70
N ALA A 114 18.93 -10.99 16.14
CA ALA A 114 19.21 -12.35 16.58
C ALA A 114 19.35 -12.31 18.11
N PRO A 115 18.74 -13.25 18.86
CA PRO A 115 19.06 -13.36 20.27
C PRO A 115 20.57 -13.50 20.37
N ALA A 116 21.21 -12.64 21.16
CA ALA A 116 22.62 -12.79 21.46
C ALA A 116 22.76 -14.17 22.12
N ASP A 117 23.43 -15.10 21.44
CA ASP A 117 23.80 -16.37 22.03
C ASP A 117 24.71 -16.05 23.23
N GLU A 118 24.21 -16.30 24.45
CA GLU A 118 24.97 -16.25 25.71
C GLU A 118 25.69 -17.58 25.96
#